data_AF-A0A1H0EGL9-F1
#
_entry.id   AF-A0A1H0EGL9-F1
#
_cell.length_a   1.000
_cell.length_b   1.000
_cell.length_c   1.000
_cell.angle_alpha   90.00
_cell.angle_beta   90.00
_cell.angle_gamma   90.00
#
_symmetry.space_group_name_H-M   'P 1'
#
loop_
_entity.id
_entity.type
_entity.pdbx_description
1 polymer ?
#
loop_
_entity_poly.entity_id
_entity_poly.type
_entity_poly.pdbx_seq_one_letter_code
_entity_poly.pdbx_strand_id
1 'polypeptide(L)' 'MTGVVFLAWLNGFQDHFIMLGGHHALRPLPYVIEAFRLADQAGLLRDPYLVVRRIGRLLAVYGTE' A
#
# COMPACT_ATOMS: atom_id res chain seq x y z
N MET A 1 1.70 -5.24 11.80
CA MET A 1 2.67 -4.21 11.36
C MET A 1 2.67 -3.96 9.86
N THR A 2 2.30 -4.93 9.01
CA THR A 2 2.22 -4.73 7.53
C THR A 2 1.37 -3.54 7.11
N GLY A 3 0.20 -3.32 7.75
CA GLY A 3 -0.63 -2.15 7.48
C GLY A 3 0.07 -0.81 7.77
N VAL A 4 0.85 -0.71 8.85
CA VAL A 4 1.59 0.52 9.19
C VAL A 4 2.66 0.82 8.14
N VAL A 5 3.44 -0.19 7.75
CA VAL A 5 4.45 -0.05 6.70
C VAL A 5 3.79 0.28 5.36
N PHE A 6 2.67 -0.37 5.03
CA PHE A 6 1.92 -0.08 3.82
C PHE A 6 1.44 1.38 3.77
N LEU A 7 0.87 1.89 4.86
CA LEU A 7 0.43 3.29 4.95
C LEU A 7 1.59 4.28 4.94
N ALA A 8 2.71 3.94 5.59
CA ALA A 8 3.93 4.75 5.54
C ALA A 8 4.46 4.85 4.10
N TRP A 9 4.40 3.75 3.34
CA TRP A 9 4.73 3.75 1.93
C TRP A 9 3.72 4.55 1.11
N LEU A 10 2.42 4.35 1.24
CA LEU A 10 1.43 5.15 0.49
C LEU A 10 1.61 6.67 0.69
N ASN A 11 1.97 7.08 1.91
CA ASN A 11 2.18 8.48 2.27
C ASN A 11 3.60 9.02 2.01
N GLY A 12 4.47 8.25 1.33
CA GLY A 12 5.80 8.70 0.94
C GLY A 12 6.83 8.79 2.08
N PHE A 13 6.55 8.20 3.25
CA PHE A 13 7.54 8.10 4.34
C PHE A 13 8.66 7.09 4.05
N GLN A 14 8.50 6.28 3.01
CA GLN A 14 9.52 5.35 2.50
C GLN A 14 9.30 5.11 0.99
N ASP A 15 10.35 4.75 0.26
CA ASP A 15 10.29 4.59 -1.19
C ASP A 15 9.82 3.21 -1.66
N HIS A 16 9.99 2.18 -0.81
CA HIS A 16 9.66 0.80 -1.15
C HIS A 16 8.63 0.19 -0.18
N PHE A 17 7.84 -0.76 -0.70
CA PHE A 17 6.97 -1.60 0.12
C PHE A 17 7.62 -2.98 0.31
N ILE A 18 8.71 -3.01 1.09
CA ILE A 18 9.46 -4.22 1.41
C ILE A 18 9.59 -4.31 2.94
N MET A 19 9.29 -5.48 3.47
CA MET A 19 9.46 -5.79 4.89
C MET A 19 10.48 -6.92 5.06
N LEU A 20 11.26 -6.85 6.14
CA LEU A 20 12.17 -7.93 6.57
C LEU A 20 11.43 -9.27 6.62
N GLY A 21 12.10 -10.33 6.17
CA GLY A 21 11.54 -11.68 6.12
C GLY A 21 10.40 -11.87 5.11
N GLY A 22 10.18 -10.93 4.19
CA GLY A 22 9.12 -11.05 3.19
C GLY A 22 7.71 -10.84 3.74
N HIS A 23 7.58 -10.26 4.95
CA HIS A 23 6.29 -10.12 5.63
C HIS A 23 5.23 -9.28 4.87
N HIS A 24 5.65 -8.53 3.86
CA HIS A 24 4.76 -7.79 2.95
C HIS A 24 3.98 -8.74 2.02
N ALA A 25 4.58 -9.86 1.62
CA ALA A 25 3.98 -10.88 0.76
C ALA A 25 3.14 -11.91 1.54
N LEU A 26 3.26 -11.97 2.87
CA LEU A 26 2.46 -12.84 3.75
C LEU A 26 1.01 -12.36 3.94
N ARG A 27 0.60 -11.30 3.25
CA ARG A 27 -0.77 -10.80 3.26
C ARG A 27 -1.30 -10.79 1.83
N PRO A 28 -2.51 -11.34 1.60
CA PRO A 28 -3.06 -11.41 0.27
C PRO A 28 -3.43 -10.00 -0.23
N LEU A 29 -3.43 -9.78 -1.54
CA LEU A 29 -3.76 -8.49 -2.16
C LEU A 29 -5.07 -7.85 -1.61
N PRO A 30 -6.17 -8.60 -1.42
CA PRO A 30 -7.39 -8.03 -0.83
C PRO A 30 -7.19 -7.38 0.56
N TYR A 31 -6.26 -7.90 1.38
CA TYR A 31 -5.98 -7.31 2.70
C TYR A 31 -5.38 -5.91 2.58
N VAL A 32 -4.44 -5.70 1.65
CA VAL A 32 -3.82 -4.38 1.47
C VAL A 32 -4.75 -3.40 0.74
N ILE A 33 -5.63 -3.89 -0.13
CA ILE A 33 -6.66 -3.07 -0.78
C ILE A 33 -7.70 -2.59 0.24
N GLU A 34 -8.11 -3.45 1.17
CA GLU A 34 -9.01 -3.03 2.25
C GLU A 34 -8.33 -2.00 3.18
N ALA A 35 -7.05 -2.18 3.49
CA ALA A 35 -6.30 -1.18 4.26
C ALA A 35 -6.21 0.19 3.54
N PHE A 36 -6.03 0.18 2.21
CA PHE A 36 -6.10 1.40 1.40
C PHE A 36 -7.49 2.05 1.46
N ARG A 37 -8.56 1.27 1.28
CA ARG A 37 -9.95 1.76 1.35
C ARG A 37 -10.28 2.39 2.70
N LEU A 38 -9.88 1.76 3.80
CA LEU A 38 -10.10 2.28 5.15
C LEU A 38 -9.28 3.56 5.40
N ALA A 39 -8.06 3.64 4.88
CA ALA A 39 -7.23 4.84 5.02
C ALA A 39 -7.76 6.03 4.23
N ASP A 40 -8.32 5.78 3.03
CA ASP A 40 -9.03 6.79 2.24
C ASP A 40 -10.25 7.33 2.98
N GLN A 41 -11.09 6.43 3.51
CA GLN A 41 -12.26 6.81 4.32
C GLN A 41 -11.90 7.57 5.59
N ALA A 42 -10.74 7.29 6.17
CA ALA A 42 -10.24 7.98 7.36
C ALA A 42 -9.47 9.29 7.04
N GLY A 43 -9.32 9.67 5.77
CA GLY A 43 -8.58 10.87 5.37
C GLY A 43 -7.08 10.81 5.69
N LEU A 44 -6.50 9.62 5.74
CA LEU A 44 -5.09 9.39 6.13
C LEU A 44 -4.12 9.44 4.95
N LEU A 45 -4.61 9.74 3.75
CA LEU A 45 -3.84 9.77 2.51
C LEU A 45 -3.46 11.21 2.17
N ARG A 46 -2.17 11.54 2.27
CA ARG A 46 -1.66 12.91 2.16
C ARG A 46 -1.59 13.44 0.73
N ASP A 47 -1.23 12.57 -0.21
CA ASP A 47 -1.05 12.91 -1.63
C ASP A 47 -1.77 11.88 -2.50
N PRO A 48 -2.98 12.20 -3.00
CA PRO A 48 -3.76 11.30 -3.85
C PRO A 48 -3.02 10.87 -5.12
N TYR A 49 -2.20 11.75 -5.71
CA TYR A 49 -1.48 11.44 -6.94
C TYR A 49 -0.38 10.40 -6.69
N LEU A 50 0.39 10.58 -5.61
CA LEU A 50 1.40 9.60 -5.19
C LEU A 50 0.76 8.25 -4.87
N VAL A 51 -0.36 8.27 -4.15
CA VAL A 51 -1.09 7.06 -3.76
C VAL A 51 -1.58 6.29 -4.97
N VAL A 52 -2.25 6.94 -5.92
CA VAL A 52 -2.74 6.29 -7.15
C VAL A 52 -1.60 5.67 -7.94
N ARG A 53 -0.47 6.40 -8.10
CA ARG A 53 0.71 5.85 -8.77
C ARG A 53 1.27 4.62 -8.07
N ARG A 54 1.32 4.62 -6.74
CA ARG A 54 1.85 3.51 -5.94
C ARG A 54 0.92 2.30 -5.97
N ILE A 55 -0.39 2.50 -5.80
CA ILE A 55 -1.39 1.44 -5.93
C ILE A 55 -1.38 0.83 -7.34
N GLY A 56 -1.35 1.66 -8.39
CA GLY A 56 -1.26 1.15 -9.77
C GLY A 56 -0.02 0.30 -10.00
N ARG A 57 1.14 0.70 -9.47
CA ARG A 57 2.37 -0.11 -9.53
C ARG A 57 2.23 -1.43 -8.77
N LEU A 58 1.56 -1.42 -7.61
CA LEU A 58 1.31 -2.63 -6.84
C LEU A 58 0.42 -3.60 -7.63
N LEU A 59 -0.70 -3.13 -8.17
CA LEU A 59 -1.64 -3.94 -8.95
C LEU A 59 -0.98 -4.55 -10.19
N ALA A 60 -0.15 -3.78 -10.90
CA ALA A 60 0.63 -4.27 -12.04
C ALA A 60 1.57 -5.44 -11.66
N VAL A 61 2.17 -5.42 -10.48
CA VAL A 61 3.01 -6.53 -9.98
C VAL A 61 2.17 -7.78 -9.70
N TYR A 62 0.91 -7.63 -9.30
CA TYR A 62 -0.01 -8.74 -9.06
C TYR A 62 -0.75 -9.20 -10.33
N GLY A 63 -0.46 -8.62 -11.50
CA GLY A 63 -1.06 -9.02 -12.78
C GLY A 63 -2.50 -8.53 -13.00
N THR A 64 -2.92 -7.48 -12.29
CA THR A 64 -4.23 -6.86 -12.45
C THR A 64 -4.05 -5.46 -13.05
N GLU A 65 -4.63 -5.22 -14.23
CA GLU A 65 -4.65 -3.95 -14.96
C GLU A 65 -5.95 -3.17 -14.73
#